data_AF-A0A520USI5-F1
#
_entry.id   AF-A0A520USI5-F1
#
_cell.length_a   1.000
_cell.length_b   1.000
_cell.length_c   1.000
_cell.angle_alpha   90.00
_cell.angle_beta   90.00
_cell.angle_gamma   90.00
#
_symmetry.space_group_name_H-M   'P 1'
#
loop_
_entity.id
_entity.type
_entity.pdbx_description
1 polymer ?
#
loop_
_entity_poly.entity_id
_entity_poly.type
_entity_poly.pdbx_seq_one_letter_code
_entity_poly.pdbx_strand_id
1 'polypeptide(L)'
;LGGEGMIATSNGYADFLRILLNKGSLNGRVFLNKSTINEISSPHTQIDSYDGYNGYNLWVTNENYIKDGIGDSNLWTGGGYEGTHFWIDNKRGFVGLIMTQIFDESGLQDKFRNEIRGTIYKEIFKNEK
;
A
#
# COMPACT_ATOMS: atom_id res chain seq x y z
N LEU A 1 -18.86 2.06 -11.43
CA LEU A 1 -18.71 3.29 -10.64
C LEU A 1 -18.29 2.88 -9.23
N GLY A 2 -17.19 3.43 -8.73
CA GLY A 2 -16.60 3.08 -7.42
C GLY A 2 -15.24 3.74 -7.14
N GLY A 3 -14.87 4.78 -7.90
CA GLY A 3 -13.53 5.38 -7.84
C GLY A 3 -13.33 6.40 -6.72
N GLU A 4 -14.36 7.16 -6.34
CA GLU A 4 -14.17 8.34 -5.45
C GLU A 4 -15.20 8.45 -4.31
N GLY A 5 -16.36 7.79 -4.40
CA GLY A 5 -17.47 8.00 -3.45
C GLY A 5 -17.50 7.07 -2.23
N MET A 6 -16.50 6.21 -2.03
CA MET A 6 -16.48 5.26 -0.92
C MET A 6 -15.96 5.93 0.36
N ILE A 7 -16.64 5.69 1.47
CA ILE A 7 -16.23 6.17 2.80
C ILE A 7 -16.04 4.94 3.70
N ALA A 8 -14.99 4.95 4.51
CA ALA A 8 -14.70 3.87 5.45
C ALA A 8 -14.06 4.42 6.73
N THR A 9 -14.10 3.64 7.80
CA THR A 9 -13.24 3.86 8.97
C THR A 9 -11.87 3.25 8.71
N SER A 10 -10.84 3.70 9.45
CA SER A 10 -9.51 3.08 9.39
C SER A 10 -9.54 1.59 9.70
N ASN A 11 -10.34 1.17 10.67
CA ASN A 11 -10.50 -0.25 11.00
C ASN A 11 -11.12 -1.04 9.84
N GLY A 12 -12.20 -0.54 9.23
CA GLY A 12 -12.84 -1.22 8.10
C GLY A 12 -11.95 -1.28 6.85
N TYR A 13 -11.21 -0.23 6.57
CA TYR A 13 -10.28 -0.23 5.43
C TYR A 13 -9.07 -1.14 5.70
N ALA A 14 -8.58 -1.21 6.94
CA ALA A 14 -7.53 -2.15 7.33
C ALA A 14 -7.99 -3.62 7.21
N ASP A 15 -9.26 -3.94 7.51
CA ASP A 15 -9.83 -5.26 7.23
C ASP A 15 -9.76 -5.60 5.74
N PHE A 16 -10.16 -4.68 4.86
CA PHE A 16 -10.07 -4.86 3.42
C PHE A 16 -8.63 -5.11 2.94
N LEU A 17 -7.67 -4.29 3.41
CA LEU A 17 -6.25 -4.48 3.07
C LEU A 17 -5.72 -5.84 3.57
N ARG A 18 -6.18 -6.30 4.74
CA ARG A 18 -5.81 -7.62 5.27
C ARG A 18 -6.39 -8.77 4.44
N ILE A 19 -7.50 -8.61 3.73
CA ILE A 19 -7.96 -9.61 2.76
C ILE A 19 -6.89 -9.80 1.67
N LEU A 20 -6.31 -8.71 1.16
CA LEU A 20 -5.25 -8.78 0.15
C LEU A 20 -3.98 -9.43 0.71
N LEU A 21 -3.51 -8.96 1.88
CA LEU A 21 -2.35 -9.53 2.58
C LEU A 21 -2.50 -11.04 2.82
N ASN A 22 -3.68 -11.46 3.27
CA ASN A 22 -3.99 -12.86 3.58
C ASN A 22 -4.50 -13.64 2.37
N LYS A 23 -4.04 -13.27 1.16
CA LYS A 23 -4.23 -14.02 -0.08
C LYS A 23 -5.72 -14.28 -0.41
N GLY A 24 -6.56 -13.28 -0.12
CA GLY A 24 -7.98 -13.27 -0.46
C GLY A 24 -8.89 -13.76 0.67
N SER A 25 -8.39 -13.89 1.89
CA SER A 25 -9.16 -14.40 3.02
C SER A 25 -9.06 -13.53 4.27
N LEU A 26 -10.09 -13.54 5.11
CA LEU A 26 -10.06 -12.89 6.43
C LEU A 26 -11.02 -13.62 7.37
N ASN A 27 -10.60 -13.87 8.62
CA ASN A 27 -11.43 -14.50 9.66
C ASN A 27 -12.09 -15.82 9.21
N GLY A 28 -11.34 -16.67 8.52
CA GLY A 28 -11.81 -17.97 8.04
C GLY A 28 -12.75 -17.92 6.83
N ARG A 29 -13.01 -16.72 6.27
CA ARG A 29 -13.81 -16.54 5.05
C ARG A 29 -12.91 -16.24 3.86
N VAL A 30 -13.23 -16.83 2.71
CA VAL A 30 -12.56 -16.60 1.44
C VAL A 30 -13.40 -15.63 0.61
N PHE A 31 -12.79 -14.53 0.19
CA PHE A 31 -13.39 -13.50 -0.67
C PHE A 31 -12.87 -13.60 -2.10
N LEU A 32 -11.57 -13.89 -2.26
CA LEU A 32 -10.88 -14.02 -3.53
C LEU A 32 -9.97 -15.26 -3.50
N ASN A 33 -9.79 -15.89 -4.66
CA ASN A 33 -8.81 -16.95 -4.80
C ASN A 33 -7.39 -16.35 -4.81
N LYS A 34 -6.40 -17.13 -4.33
CA LYS A 34 -4.99 -16.73 -4.36
C LYS A 34 -4.52 -16.35 -5.77
N SER A 35 -4.99 -17.04 -6.81
CA SER A 35 -4.66 -16.70 -8.20
C SER A 35 -5.16 -15.30 -8.60
N THR A 36 -6.34 -14.89 -8.11
CA THR A 36 -6.88 -13.54 -8.34
C THR A 36 -6.04 -12.49 -7.64
N ILE A 37 -5.57 -12.76 -6.42
CA ILE A 37 -4.68 -11.83 -5.70
C ILE A 37 -3.36 -11.65 -6.45
N ASN A 38 -2.76 -12.75 -6.92
CA ASN A 38 -1.56 -12.67 -7.74
C ASN A 38 -1.79 -11.79 -8.97
N GLU A 39 -2.91 -11.99 -9.68
CA GLU A 39 -3.24 -11.23 -10.88
C GLU A 39 -3.46 -9.74 -10.62
N ILE A 40 -4.13 -9.37 -9.52
CA ILE A 40 -4.32 -7.96 -9.11
C ILE A 40 -2.97 -7.26 -8.91
N SER A 41 -1.98 -7.97 -8.38
CA SER A 41 -0.64 -7.46 -8.11
C SER A 41 0.37 -7.65 -9.26
N SER A 42 0.00 -8.28 -10.36
CA SER A 42 0.91 -8.53 -11.49
C SER A 42 1.20 -7.24 -12.29
N PRO A 43 2.32 -7.15 -13.01
CA PRO A 43 2.62 -6.01 -13.86
C PRO A 43 1.66 -5.91 -15.05
N HIS A 44 0.76 -4.94 -15.03
CA HIS A 44 -0.22 -4.71 -16.10
C HIS A 44 0.01 -3.39 -16.85
N THR A 45 0.38 -2.33 -16.11
CA THR A 45 0.60 -0.99 -16.67
C THR A 45 1.75 -0.28 -15.98
N GLN A 46 2.28 0.78 -16.60
CA GLN A 46 3.36 1.60 -16.03
C GLN A 46 4.61 0.78 -15.66
N ILE A 47 4.91 -0.27 -16.44
CA ILE A 47 5.94 -1.27 -16.16
C ILE A 47 7.35 -0.65 -16.12
N ASP A 48 7.55 0.44 -16.85
CA ASP A 48 8.81 1.20 -16.91
C ASP A 48 8.83 2.43 -15.98
N SER A 49 7.90 2.53 -15.02
CA SER A 49 7.87 3.65 -14.07
C SER A 49 9.09 3.62 -13.14
N TYR A 50 9.56 4.80 -12.75
CA TYR A 50 10.66 4.94 -11.79
C TYR A 50 10.36 4.20 -10.50
N ASP A 51 9.12 4.27 -9.99
CA ASP A 51 8.76 3.76 -8.67
C ASP A 51 8.35 2.29 -8.65
N GLY A 52 8.21 1.65 -9.82
CA GLY A 52 7.75 0.27 -9.94
C GLY A 52 6.75 0.10 -11.06
N TYR A 53 5.63 -0.56 -10.80
CA TYR A 53 4.57 -0.77 -11.79
C TYR A 53 3.19 -0.76 -11.15
N ASN A 54 2.15 -0.69 -11.97
CA ASN A 54 0.77 -0.78 -11.51
C ASN A 54 0.10 -2.06 -12.06
N GLY A 55 -0.52 -2.82 -11.16
CA GLY A 55 -1.36 -3.95 -11.51
C GLY A 55 -2.79 -3.53 -11.84
N TYR A 56 -3.78 -4.14 -11.20
CA TYR A 56 -5.17 -3.70 -11.30
C TYR A 56 -5.47 -2.59 -10.29
N ASN A 57 -4.99 -1.37 -10.61
CA ASN A 57 -5.06 -0.18 -9.77
C ASN A 57 -4.42 -0.37 -8.38
N LEU A 58 -3.36 -1.17 -8.35
CA LEU A 58 -2.54 -1.44 -7.17
C LEU A 58 -1.08 -1.23 -7.57
N TRP A 59 -0.40 -0.28 -6.95
CA TRP A 59 1.01 -0.05 -7.21
C TRP A 59 1.87 -1.09 -6.51
N VAL A 60 2.92 -1.56 -7.17
CA VAL A 60 3.95 -2.42 -6.58
C VAL A 60 5.28 -1.70 -6.70
N THR A 61 5.93 -1.43 -5.56
CA THR A 61 7.15 -0.63 -5.49
C THR A 61 8.38 -1.41 -5.96
N ASN A 62 9.40 -0.71 -6.45
CA ASN A 62 10.71 -1.29 -6.76
C ASN A 62 11.81 -0.77 -5.81
N GLU A 63 13.06 -1.10 -6.11
CA GLU A 63 14.24 -0.75 -5.31
C GLU A 63 14.47 0.76 -5.12
N ASN A 64 13.86 1.62 -5.94
CA ASN A 64 14.02 3.06 -5.78
C ASN A 64 13.37 3.57 -4.49
N TYR A 65 12.34 2.91 -3.97
CA TYR A 65 11.78 3.25 -2.64
C TYR A 65 12.79 3.09 -1.49
N ILE A 66 13.71 2.14 -1.61
CA ILE A 66 14.81 1.96 -0.65
C ILE A 66 15.83 3.08 -0.83
N LYS A 67 16.22 3.39 -2.08
CA LYS A 67 17.20 4.44 -2.40
C LYS A 67 16.74 5.81 -1.91
N ASP A 68 15.45 6.09 -2.04
CA ASP A 68 14.83 7.33 -1.62
C ASP A 68 14.54 7.36 -0.11
N GLY A 69 14.76 6.24 0.59
CA GLY A 69 14.55 6.13 2.04
C GLY A 69 13.07 6.22 2.45
N ILE A 70 12.15 5.92 1.54
CA ILE A 70 10.70 6.06 1.76
C ILE A 70 9.99 4.71 1.95
N GLY A 71 10.69 3.59 1.84
CA GLY A 71 10.12 2.26 2.06
C GLY A 71 11.03 1.11 1.64
N ASP A 72 10.42 0.01 1.22
CA ASP A 72 11.07 -1.18 0.66
C ASP A 72 10.58 -1.44 -0.77
N SER A 73 11.22 -2.38 -1.47
CA SER A 73 10.70 -2.90 -2.73
C SER A 73 9.57 -3.91 -2.48
N ASN A 74 8.75 -4.16 -3.51
CA ASN A 74 7.61 -5.08 -3.50
C ASN A 74 6.49 -4.76 -2.50
N LEU A 75 6.39 -3.51 -2.05
CA LEU A 75 5.25 -3.04 -1.27
C LEU A 75 4.06 -2.80 -2.19
N TRP A 76 2.88 -3.23 -1.78
CA TRP A 76 1.66 -2.86 -2.50
C TRP A 76 1.12 -1.56 -1.95
N THR A 77 0.99 -0.53 -2.77
CA THR A 77 0.64 0.82 -2.33
C THR A 77 -0.56 1.38 -3.09
N GLY A 78 -1.22 2.34 -2.45
CA GLY A 78 -2.34 3.06 -3.02
C GLY A 78 -2.89 4.06 -2.00
N GLY A 79 -3.94 4.75 -2.39
CA GLY A 79 -4.51 5.80 -1.56
C GLY A 79 -5.69 6.49 -2.23
N GLY A 80 -6.18 7.51 -1.55
CA GLY A 80 -7.21 8.42 -2.06
C GLY A 80 -6.70 9.85 -1.97
N TYR A 81 -7.22 10.69 -2.86
CA TYR A 81 -6.89 12.11 -2.94
C TYR A 81 -7.11 12.84 -1.59
N GLU A 82 -8.14 12.44 -0.86
CA GLU A 82 -8.56 13.04 0.42
C GLU A 82 -7.76 12.52 1.64
N GLY A 83 -6.44 12.34 1.52
CA GLY A 83 -5.56 12.06 2.66
C GLY A 83 -5.57 10.61 3.17
N THR A 84 -5.99 9.64 2.36
CA THR A 84 -5.87 8.22 2.67
C THR A 84 -4.66 7.62 1.95
N HIS A 85 -3.81 6.89 2.66
CA HIS A 85 -2.65 6.21 2.08
C HIS A 85 -2.41 4.86 2.75
N PHE A 86 -2.05 3.85 1.97
CA PHE A 86 -1.72 2.54 2.50
C PHE A 86 -0.48 1.93 1.86
N TRP A 87 0.11 0.96 2.58
CA TRP A 87 1.03 -0.01 2.00
C TRP A 87 0.82 -1.40 2.61
N ILE A 88 1.10 -2.44 1.84
CA ILE A 88 1.05 -3.83 2.28
C ILE A 88 2.43 -4.42 2.09
N ASP A 89 3.01 -4.92 3.19
CA ASP A 89 4.28 -5.63 3.19
C ASP A 89 4.02 -7.13 3.25
N ASN A 90 3.99 -7.76 2.08
CA ASN A 90 3.79 -9.21 1.99
C ASN A 90 4.98 -10.01 2.52
N LYS A 91 6.19 -9.43 2.51
CA LYS A 91 7.40 -10.08 3.04
C LYS A 91 7.32 -10.20 4.56
N ARG A 92 6.84 -9.16 5.24
CA ARG A 92 6.82 -9.05 6.71
C ARG A 92 5.45 -9.29 7.33
N GLY A 93 4.39 -9.38 6.53
CA GLY A 93 3.08 -9.80 7.00
C GLY A 93 2.26 -8.70 7.68
N PHE A 94 2.37 -7.43 7.26
CA PHE A 94 1.60 -6.34 7.86
C PHE A 94 1.06 -5.33 6.84
N VAL A 95 0.08 -4.53 7.30
CA VAL A 95 -0.49 -3.40 6.56
C VAL A 95 -0.17 -2.10 7.29
N GLY A 96 0.21 -1.08 6.55
CA GLY A 96 0.24 0.31 7.02
C GLY A 96 -0.93 1.07 6.41
N LEU A 97 -1.60 1.89 7.22
CA LEU A 97 -2.73 2.72 6.80
C LEU A 97 -2.67 4.05 7.54
N ILE A 98 -2.69 5.14 6.77
CA ILE A 98 -2.78 6.52 7.26
C ILE A 98 -4.05 7.12 6.69
N MET A 99 -4.88 7.70 7.55
CA MET A 99 -6.06 8.47 7.17
C MET A 99 -6.02 9.80 7.91
N THR A 100 -5.78 10.89 7.19
CA THR A 100 -5.88 12.25 7.73
C THR A 100 -7.26 12.82 7.45
N GLN A 101 -7.71 13.78 8.25
CA GLN A 101 -8.93 14.58 7.99
C GLN A 101 -8.56 15.98 7.51
N ILE A 102 -7.40 16.08 6.85
CA ILE A 102 -6.82 17.31 6.34
C ILE A 102 -6.63 17.06 4.86
N PHE A 103 -7.09 18.00 4.05
CA PHE A 103 -6.75 18.12 2.65
C PHE A 103 -5.73 19.25 2.49
N ASP A 104 -4.64 18.99 1.77
CA ASP A 104 -3.54 19.93 1.58
C ASP A 104 -2.95 19.75 0.16
N GLU A 105 -3.10 20.80 -0.64
CA GLU A 105 -2.61 20.86 -2.02
C GLU A 105 -1.11 21.19 -2.11
N SER A 106 -0.46 21.59 -1.01
CA SER A 106 0.96 21.98 -1.03
C SER A 106 1.93 20.79 -1.07
N GLY A 107 1.42 19.56 -1.07
CA GLY A 107 2.21 18.33 -1.11
C GLY A 107 2.84 17.95 0.23
N LEU A 108 2.46 18.60 1.35
CA LEU A 108 2.96 18.21 2.67
C LEU A 108 2.43 16.82 3.07
N GLN A 109 1.25 16.43 2.60
CA GLN A 109 0.71 15.08 2.85
C GLN A 109 1.61 13.98 2.30
N ASP A 110 2.09 14.17 1.07
CA ASP A 110 2.96 13.21 0.39
C ASP A 110 4.30 13.10 1.10
N LYS A 111 4.85 14.23 1.57
CA LYS A 111 6.06 14.25 2.39
C LYS A 111 5.84 13.55 3.73
N PHE A 112 4.76 13.89 4.42
CA PHE A 112 4.41 13.34 5.73
C PHE A 112 4.22 11.81 5.69
N ARG A 113 3.44 11.30 4.72
CA ARG A 113 3.22 9.85 4.58
C ARG A 113 4.52 9.10 4.23
N ASN A 114 5.37 9.69 3.39
CA ASN A 114 6.67 9.12 3.04
C ASN A 114 7.64 9.14 4.22
N GLU A 115 7.65 10.20 5.02
CA GLU A 115 8.48 10.30 6.23
C GLU A 115 8.08 9.28 7.29
N ILE A 116 6.77 9.08 7.52
CA ILE A 116 6.29 8.03 8.44
C ILE A 116 6.73 6.65 7.96
N ARG A 117 6.44 6.31 6.70
CA ARG A 117 6.78 4.99 6.15
C ARG A 117 8.29 4.78 6.13
N GLY A 118 9.05 5.75 5.64
CA GLY A 118 10.52 5.71 5.61
C GLY A 118 11.13 5.52 7.00
N THR A 119 10.60 6.22 8.01
CA THR A 119 11.04 6.06 9.41
C THR A 119 10.78 4.64 9.92
N ILE A 120 9.60 4.07 9.64
CA ILE A 120 9.26 2.68 10.01
C ILE A 120 10.25 1.71 9.36
N TYR A 121 10.50 1.84 8.04
CA TYR A 121 11.40 0.93 7.32
C TYR A 121 12.86 1.09 7.76
N LYS A 122 13.31 2.30 8.07
CA LYS A 122 14.62 2.54 8.66
C LYS A 122 14.82 1.75 9.95
N GLU A 123 13.82 1.72 10.83
CA GLU A 123 13.88 0.92 12.06
C GLU A 123 13.75 -0.58 11.80
N ILE A 124 12.90 -1.01 10.85
CA ILE A 124 12.82 -2.41 10.44
C ILE A 124 14.18 -2.90 9.96
N PHE A 125 14.81 -2.23 9.00
CA PHE A 125 16.09 -2.66 8.42
C PHE A 125 17.23 -2.74 9.44
N LYS A 126 17.21 -1.91 10.49
CA LYS A 126 18.18 -2.00 11.59
C LYS A 126 18.02 -3.25 12.44
N ASN A 127 16.79 -3.79 12.53
CA ASN A 127 16.43 -4.88 13.44
C ASN A 127 16.19 -6.22 12.72
N GLU A 128 16.09 -6.20 11.39
CA GLU A 128 16.10 -7.42 10.57
C GLU A 128 17.48 -8.08 10.59
N LYS A 129 17.49 -9.39 10.81
CA LYS A 129 18.70 -10.23 10.79
C LYS A 129 18.78 -11.02 9.49
#